data_AF-A0A261AZB7-F1
#
_entry.id   AF-A0A261AZB7-F1
#
_cell.length_a   1.000
_cell.length_b   1.000
_cell.length_c   1.000
_cell.angle_alpha   90.00
_cell.angle_beta   90.00
_cell.angle_gamma   90.00
#
_symmetry.space_group_name_H-M   'P 1'
#
loop_
_entity.id
_entity.type
_entity.pdbx_description
1 polymer ?
#
loop_
_entity_poly.entity_id
_entity_poly.type
_entity_poly.pdbx_seq_one_letter_code
_entity_poly.pdbx_strand_id
1 'polypeptide(L)'
;MSSMDPNISTISTTAFPSQCANDIHMFQRNTPYFYINVAINQFLVVLTAFFTIRAVRLMWKRVFFSKSSRVLIYVGFVIVNVHELIYAYILTWSAFRSILHSNDACSIMFNEYECFSWYTANIFSRLLMLTFNCALTIDRVIALCIPRVPSTYLRGAMLSMTALIVLVIVCAPMTSDGPSDNIQSNCLHRNGRDINDLKYQIYMYLWVILVCMAFNAFAFWQARKMKRSRFDINERYIRKEAENSSRAISLIVLYQTMGLALYTFGLHFLLEFPSFLGPFYTSIGVLYVYTYPYACVSLPYGVLYTADKITKNRNKAVNELKKTNEDESQTGYFNKLKSGWESDFDSKFATVSTIKKLLTKKLFSTTTRNLLFYCMIYYVVHDIYFICTMNWSFYRSITRSDDSCRIMFHGSECYFLYIMGVFFRVLLPISQIAITVERIIVNFLPNSNLINPATLNTMTIILSVITTSKIKPATHSEFNSPNCFQQMYPDMPTTRSLITLMVVFDVFCFPVNFLIMIRNRKKFNDLRDSHEYNLKSRYANKTNMYAAMSVSFVSFIQTLIYTVYIASLFITLKMFMTENGLFYGNNVALWFYTFPLAGFALPCSILLSFCSLSMKKKNKIG
;
A
#
# COMPACT_ATOMS: atom_id res chain seq x y z
N MET A 1 60.00 6.58 -66.57
CA MET A 1 59.10 5.40 -66.47
C MET A 1 59.35 4.77 -65.11
N SER A 2 58.57 5.19 -64.11
CA SER A 2 57.57 4.37 -63.38
C SER A 2 58.19 3.78 -62.11
N SER A 3 57.64 3.87 -60.91
CA SER A 3 56.52 4.58 -60.29
C SER A 3 56.61 4.27 -58.78
N MET A 4 56.08 5.15 -57.93
CA MET A 4 55.52 4.91 -56.58
C MET A 4 55.94 6.00 -55.57
N ASP A 5 55.12 7.05 -55.53
CA ASP A 5 54.75 7.80 -54.33
C ASP A 5 53.74 6.95 -53.51
N PRO A 6 53.54 7.15 -52.17
CA PRO A 6 53.16 8.46 -51.64
C PRO A 6 53.50 8.83 -50.17
N ASN A 7 53.55 10.14 -49.94
CA ASN A 7 53.05 10.88 -48.77
C ASN A 7 53.05 10.17 -47.41
N ILE A 8 54.10 10.38 -46.62
CA ILE A 8 54.02 10.29 -45.16
C ILE A 8 53.63 11.67 -44.65
N SER A 9 52.31 11.87 -44.49
CA SER A 9 51.78 12.91 -43.63
C SER A 9 52.17 12.57 -42.19
N THR A 10 53.01 13.40 -41.59
CA THR A 10 53.14 13.50 -40.14
C THR A 10 51.76 13.69 -39.54
N ILE A 11 51.23 12.64 -38.92
CA ILE A 11 50.03 12.69 -38.08
C ILE A 11 50.39 13.61 -36.93
N SER A 12 50.01 14.87 -37.06
CA SER A 12 49.81 15.76 -35.93
C SER A 12 48.80 15.08 -35.04
N THR A 13 49.26 14.50 -33.93
CA THR A 13 48.40 14.17 -32.80
C THR A 13 47.79 15.49 -32.35
N THR A 14 46.61 15.80 -32.88
CA THR A 14 45.75 16.86 -32.38
C THR A 14 45.49 16.54 -30.92
N ALA A 15 46.29 17.16 -30.03
CA ALA A 15 45.98 17.24 -28.62
C ALA A 15 44.62 17.95 -28.53
N PHE A 16 43.57 17.17 -28.34
CA PHE A 16 42.24 17.69 -28.05
C PHE A 16 42.36 18.57 -26.79
N PRO A 17 41.74 19.76 -26.76
CA PRO A 17 41.84 20.63 -25.60
C PRO A 17 41.29 19.87 -24.38
N SER A 18 42.11 19.70 -23.35
CA SER A 18 41.69 19.09 -22.09
C SER A 18 40.52 19.90 -21.53
N GLN A 19 39.32 19.32 -21.52
CA GLN A 19 38.20 19.91 -20.80
C GLN A 19 38.56 19.91 -19.31
N CYS A 20 38.65 21.08 -18.69
CA CYS A 20 38.96 21.22 -17.26
C CYS A 20 37.69 21.56 -16.46
N ALA A 21 37.73 21.32 -15.15
CA ALA A 21 36.66 21.69 -14.23
C ALA A 21 36.40 23.20 -14.24
N ASN A 22 35.12 23.59 -14.21
CA ASN A 22 34.72 24.98 -13.95
C ASN A 22 34.57 25.22 -12.44
N ASP A 23 34.32 26.48 -12.05
CA ASP A 23 34.21 26.87 -10.63
C ASP A 23 33.11 26.09 -9.87
N ILE A 24 32.03 25.72 -10.56
CA ILE A 24 30.94 24.92 -10.01
C ILE A 24 31.43 23.50 -9.69
N HIS A 25 32.14 22.87 -10.62
CA HIS A 25 32.73 21.54 -10.43
C HIS A 25 33.78 21.58 -9.32
N MET A 26 34.62 22.60 -9.27
CA MET A 26 35.61 22.80 -8.20
C MET A 26 34.93 22.89 -6.82
N PHE A 27 33.86 23.67 -6.71
CA PHE A 27 33.08 23.77 -5.47
C PHE A 27 32.47 22.42 -5.06
N GLN A 28 31.81 21.72 -5.99
CA GLN A 28 31.14 20.46 -5.71
C GLN A 28 32.10 19.36 -5.21
N ARG A 29 33.34 19.38 -5.68
CA ARG A 29 34.38 18.40 -5.34
C ARG A 29 35.06 18.72 -4.02
N ASN A 30 35.31 20.00 -3.74
CA ASN A 30 36.05 20.44 -2.55
C ASN A 30 35.17 20.73 -1.33
N THR A 31 33.84 20.74 -1.49
CA THR A 31 32.93 21.05 -0.40
C THR A 31 32.92 19.97 0.71
N PRO A 32 32.82 20.37 2.00
CA PRO A 32 32.68 19.43 3.11
C PRO A 32 31.49 18.47 2.96
N TYR A 33 30.40 18.89 2.31
CA TYR A 33 29.22 18.05 2.10
C TYR A 33 29.53 16.81 1.26
N PHE A 34 30.45 16.90 0.30
CA PHE A 34 30.89 15.76 -0.49
C PHE A 34 31.63 14.74 0.39
N TYR A 35 32.59 15.19 1.21
CA TYR A 35 33.35 14.33 2.11
C TYR A 35 32.47 13.67 3.19
N ILE A 36 31.49 14.39 3.72
CA ILE A 36 30.52 13.85 4.68
C ILE A 36 29.70 12.73 4.02
N ASN A 37 29.22 12.94 2.78
CA ASN A 37 28.49 11.91 2.05
C ASN A 37 29.34 10.65 1.84
N VAL A 38 30.60 10.81 1.44
CA VAL A 38 31.54 9.68 1.29
C VAL A 38 31.70 8.93 2.62
N ALA A 39 31.93 9.63 3.73
CA ALA A 39 32.10 9.01 5.05
C ALA A 39 30.85 8.23 5.50
N ILE A 40 29.65 8.80 5.30
CA ILE A 40 28.38 8.13 5.63
C ILE A 40 28.23 6.83 4.82
N ASN A 41 28.49 6.88 3.51
CA ASN A 41 28.35 5.70 2.66
C ASN A 41 29.39 4.62 2.98
N GLN A 42 30.63 4.97 3.30
CA GLN A 42 31.64 4.01 3.76
C GLN A 42 31.23 3.33 5.08
N PHE A 43 30.63 4.09 6.00
CA PHE A 43 30.08 3.51 7.22
C PHE A 43 28.96 2.51 6.94
N LEU A 44 28.07 2.79 5.98
CA LEU A 44 27.00 1.88 5.57
C LEU A 44 27.55 0.58 4.94
N VAL A 45 28.61 0.67 4.14
CA VAL A 45 29.29 -0.50 3.55
C VAL A 45 29.80 -1.44 4.63
N VAL A 46 30.50 -0.90 5.64
CA VAL A 46 31.00 -1.67 6.79
C VAL A 46 29.85 -2.30 7.57
N LEU A 47 28.75 -1.55 7.76
CA LEU A 47 27.57 -2.03 8.46
C LEU A 47 26.87 -3.18 7.69
N THR A 48 26.75 -3.07 6.36
CA THR A 48 26.22 -4.11 5.48
C THR A 48 27.04 -5.39 5.65
N ALA A 49 28.37 -5.31 5.52
CA ALA A 49 29.25 -6.47 5.68
C ALA A 49 29.14 -7.12 7.07
N PHE A 50 29.13 -6.30 8.13
CA PHE A 50 28.97 -6.77 9.50
C PHE A 50 27.66 -7.53 9.71
N PHE A 51 26.53 -6.98 9.25
CA PHE A 51 25.24 -7.65 9.37
C PHE A 51 25.17 -8.89 8.48
N THR A 52 25.75 -8.88 7.27
CA THR A 52 25.81 -10.06 6.40
C THR A 52 26.52 -11.22 7.09
N ILE A 53 27.70 -10.98 7.68
CA ILE A 53 28.43 -12.03 8.40
C ILE A 53 27.59 -12.61 9.53
N ARG A 54 26.92 -11.76 10.32
CA ARG A 54 26.04 -12.21 11.40
C ARG A 54 24.83 -12.98 10.88
N ALA A 55 24.19 -12.53 9.81
CA ALA A 55 23.02 -13.16 9.20
C ALA A 55 23.37 -14.54 8.62
N VAL A 56 24.50 -14.66 7.92
CA VAL A 56 25.01 -15.93 7.39
C VAL A 56 25.28 -16.93 8.52
N ARG A 57 25.99 -16.52 9.59
CA ARG A 57 26.23 -17.38 10.76
C ARG A 57 24.95 -17.86 11.41
N LEU A 58 23.94 -16.99 11.51
CA LEU A 58 22.63 -17.33 12.08
C LEU A 58 21.87 -18.33 11.20
N MET A 59 21.84 -18.09 9.89
CA MET A 59 21.15 -18.95 8.91
C MET A 59 21.84 -20.30 8.70
N TRP A 60 23.16 -20.37 8.90
CA TRP A 60 23.90 -21.63 8.90
C TRP A 60 23.53 -22.52 10.10
N LYS A 61 23.40 -21.91 11.28
CA LYS A 61 23.09 -22.64 12.53
C LYS A 61 21.61 -23.03 12.67
N ARG A 62 20.69 -22.29 12.03
CA ARG A 62 19.25 -22.42 12.27
C ARG A 62 18.44 -22.29 10.97
N VAL A 63 17.47 -23.19 10.83
CA VAL A 63 16.53 -23.21 9.70
C VAL A 63 15.32 -22.33 10.02
N PHE A 64 15.29 -21.14 9.42
CA PHE A 64 14.16 -20.19 9.52
C PHE A 64 13.38 -20.04 8.21
N PHE A 65 14.08 -20.16 7.07
CA PHE A 65 13.53 -19.94 5.74
C PHE A 65 13.53 -21.23 4.93
N SER A 66 12.48 -21.36 4.11
CA SER A 66 12.31 -22.40 3.10
C SER A 66 13.53 -22.52 2.18
N LYS A 67 13.83 -23.74 1.72
CA LYS A 67 15.06 -24.08 0.98
C LYS A 67 15.33 -23.15 -0.22
N SER A 68 14.33 -22.92 -1.07
CA SER A 68 14.46 -22.03 -2.24
C SER A 68 14.82 -20.59 -1.84
N SER A 69 14.15 -20.06 -0.84
CA SER A 69 14.38 -18.69 -0.36
C SER A 69 15.71 -18.52 0.34
N ARG A 70 16.23 -19.59 0.95
CA ARG A 70 17.56 -19.57 1.56
C ARG A 70 18.64 -19.37 0.51
N VAL A 71 18.54 -20.06 -0.63
CA VAL A 71 19.45 -19.84 -1.77
C VAL A 71 19.37 -18.39 -2.22
N LEU A 72 18.15 -17.88 -2.42
CA LEU A 72 17.96 -16.50 -2.83
C LEU A 72 18.54 -15.52 -1.79
N ILE A 73 18.31 -15.70 -0.50
CA ILE A 73 18.90 -14.81 0.51
C ILE A 73 20.44 -14.85 0.48
N TYR A 74 21.06 -16.03 0.32
CA TYR A 74 22.52 -16.14 0.21
C TYR A 74 23.06 -15.43 -1.05
N VAL A 75 22.44 -15.63 -2.21
CA VAL A 75 22.83 -14.92 -3.42
C VAL A 75 22.60 -13.42 -3.27
N GLY A 76 21.49 -13.02 -2.65
CA GLY A 76 21.19 -11.63 -2.31
C GLY A 76 22.28 -10.99 -1.44
N PHE A 77 22.83 -11.71 -0.46
CA PHE A 77 23.97 -11.22 0.33
C PHE A 77 25.21 -10.95 -0.52
N VAL A 78 25.52 -11.83 -1.47
CA VAL A 78 26.63 -11.61 -2.41
C VAL A 78 26.36 -10.36 -3.25
N ILE A 79 25.17 -10.24 -3.83
CA ILE A 79 24.79 -9.11 -4.69
C ILE A 79 24.90 -7.77 -3.94
N VAL A 80 24.33 -7.65 -2.75
CA VAL A 80 24.37 -6.37 -2.00
C VAL A 80 25.79 -6.00 -1.58
N ASN A 81 26.63 -6.98 -1.21
CA ASN A 81 28.02 -6.69 -0.86
C ASN A 81 28.86 -6.33 -2.08
N VAL A 82 28.64 -6.98 -3.24
CA VAL A 82 29.31 -6.62 -4.49
C VAL A 82 28.94 -5.20 -4.91
N HIS A 83 27.65 -4.84 -4.84
CA HIS A 83 27.19 -3.49 -5.14
C HIS A 83 27.84 -2.44 -4.21
N GLU A 84 27.81 -2.68 -2.90
CA GLU A 84 28.44 -1.81 -1.90
C GLU A 84 29.95 -1.67 -2.10
N LEU A 85 30.66 -2.75 -2.47
CA LEU A 85 32.09 -2.69 -2.76
C LEU A 85 32.40 -1.86 -4.01
N ILE A 86 31.63 -2.02 -5.09
CA ILE A 86 31.77 -1.22 -6.31
C ILE A 86 31.53 0.27 -5.97
N TYR A 87 30.45 0.55 -5.25
CA TYR A 87 30.08 1.91 -4.87
C TYR A 87 31.12 2.55 -3.93
N ALA A 88 31.57 1.81 -2.92
CA ALA A 88 32.63 2.24 -2.00
C ALA A 88 33.93 2.54 -2.72
N TYR A 89 34.33 1.69 -3.69
CA TYR A 89 35.52 1.92 -4.48
C TYR A 89 35.42 3.23 -5.28
N ILE A 90 34.31 3.43 -6.01
CA ILE A 90 34.09 4.65 -6.81
C ILE A 90 34.13 5.90 -5.93
N LEU A 91 33.47 5.87 -4.76
CA LEU A 91 33.45 7.01 -3.84
C LEU A 91 34.82 7.28 -3.21
N THR A 92 35.54 6.26 -2.77
CA THR A 92 36.90 6.43 -2.22
C THR A 92 37.86 6.97 -3.26
N TRP A 93 37.81 6.44 -4.48
CA TRP A 93 38.65 6.92 -5.57
C TRP A 93 38.33 8.37 -5.94
N SER A 94 37.03 8.70 -5.99
CA SER A 94 36.55 10.06 -6.20
C SER A 94 37.00 11.01 -5.09
N ALA A 95 36.95 10.60 -3.81
CA ALA A 95 37.40 11.40 -2.68
C ALA A 95 38.91 11.60 -2.68
N PHE A 96 39.68 10.52 -2.93
CA PHE A 96 41.14 10.57 -3.01
C PHE A 96 41.61 11.53 -4.10
N ARG A 97 41.01 11.47 -5.29
CA ARG A 97 41.33 12.41 -6.38
C ARG A 97 40.96 13.85 -6.02
N SER A 98 39.85 14.07 -5.30
CA SER A 98 39.47 15.40 -4.82
C SER A 98 40.49 16.00 -3.85
N ILE A 99 41.03 15.17 -2.95
CA ILE A 99 42.01 15.59 -1.94
C ILE A 99 43.37 15.90 -2.58
N LEU A 100 43.84 15.04 -3.49
CA LEU A 100 45.15 15.22 -4.13
C LEU A 100 45.19 16.38 -5.12
N HIS A 101 44.08 16.62 -5.82
CA HIS A 101 44.00 17.59 -6.92
C HIS A 101 43.06 18.76 -6.59
N SER A 102 42.91 19.10 -5.30
CA SER A 102 41.95 20.11 -4.83
C SER A 102 42.11 21.48 -5.50
N ASN A 103 43.33 21.79 -5.96
CA ASN A 103 43.70 23.07 -6.56
C ASN A 103 43.93 22.99 -8.08
N ASP A 104 43.81 21.80 -8.69
CA ASP A 104 44.06 21.61 -10.12
C ASP A 104 42.77 21.21 -10.85
N ALA A 105 42.21 22.18 -11.57
CA ALA A 105 40.96 22.03 -12.30
C ALA A 105 41.00 20.96 -13.39
N CYS A 106 42.16 20.65 -13.96
CA CYS A 106 42.25 19.73 -15.08
C CYS A 106 42.41 18.26 -14.61
N SER A 107 42.93 18.03 -13.41
CA SER A 107 43.18 16.68 -12.88
C SER A 107 42.19 16.24 -11.78
N ILE A 108 41.36 17.15 -11.25
CA ILE A 108 40.33 16.82 -10.23
C ILE A 108 39.16 15.98 -10.79
N MET A 109 38.96 16.02 -12.10
CA MET A 109 37.88 15.35 -12.84
C MET A 109 38.36 14.01 -13.43
N PHE A 110 37.42 13.13 -13.74
CA PHE A 110 37.67 11.86 -14.43
C PHE A 110 37.36 12.00 -15.92
N ASN A 111 38.13 11.30 -16.75
CA ASN A 111 37.75 11.06 -18.13
C ASN A 111 36.71 9.93 -18.20
N GLU A 112 35.83 9.94 -19.20
CA GLU A 112 34.82 8.90 -19.36
C GLU A 112 35.42 7.52 -19.58
N TYR A 113 36.48 7.42 -20.39
CA TYR A 113 37.18 6.16 -20.67
C TYR A 113 37.70 5.48 -19.39
N GLU A 114 38.20 6.27 -18.43
CA GLU A 114 38.70 5.78 -17.15
C GLU A 114 37.58 5.20 -16.26
N CYS A 115 36.38 5.76 -16.39
CA CYS A 115 35.25 5.44 -15.53
C CYS A 115 34.22 4.51 -16.18
N PHE A 116 34.25 4.30 -17.49
CA PHE A 116 33.20 3.61 -18.24
C PHE A 116 32.94 2.18 -17.72
N SER A 117 34.00 1.44 -17.40
CA SER A 117 33.88 0.10 -16.80
C SER A 117 33.22 0.13 -15.42
N TRP A 118 33.56 1.13 -14.59
CA TRP A 118 32.99 1.29 -13.25
C TRP A 118 31.54 1.78 -13.28
N TYR A 119 31.23 2.67 -14.21
CA TYR A 119 29.88 3.12 -14.52
C TYR A 119 28.99 1.95 -14.97
N THR A 120 29.50 1.12 -15.89
CA THR A 120 28.81 -0.09 -16.36
C THR A 120 28.60 -1.08 -15.21
N ALA A 121 29.61 -1.33 -14.38
CA ALA A 121 29.50 -2.19 -13.21
C ALA A 121 28.50 -1.66 -12.17
N ASN A 122 28.42 -0.34 -11.98
CA ASN A 122 27.43 0.29 -11.11
C ASN A 122 26.00 0.11 -11.66
N ILE A 123 25.76 0.35 -12.95
CA ILE A 123 24.45 0.10 -13.58
C ILE A 123 24.06 -1.37 -13.48
N PHE A 124 25.00 -2.27 -13.82
CA PHE A 124 24.82 -3.70 -13.77
C PHE A 124 24.43 -4.17 -12.36
N SER A 125 25.15 -3.73 -11.33
CA SER A 125 24.87 -4.12 -9.94
C SER A 125 23.53 -3.58 -9.42
N ARG A 126 23.14 -2.34 -9.79
CA ARG A 126 21.82 -1.78 -9.45
C ARG A 126 20.68 -2.56 -10.11
N LEU A 127 20.80 -2.84 -11.41
CA LEU A 127 19.84 -3.65 -12.15
C LEU A 127 19.76 -5.07 -11.57
N LEU A 128 20.89 -5.65 -11.16
CA LEU A 128 20.94 -6.96 -10.53
C LEU A 128 20.14 -6.97 -9.23
N MET A 129 20.29 -5.95 -8.38
CA MET A 129 19.48 -5.80 -7.18
C MET A 129 17.97 -5.71 -7.50
N LEU A 130 17.61 -4.98 -8.56
CA LEU A 130 16.22 -4.81 -8.98
C LEU A 130 15.61 -6.12 -9.48
N THR A 131 16.26 -6.81 -10.43
CA THR A 131 15.77 -8.09 -10.96
C THR A 131 15.74 -9.17 -9.88
N PHE A 132 16.70 -9.13 -8.95
CA PHE A 132 16.76 -10.04 -7.82
C PHE A 132 15.61 -9.84 -6.82
N ASN A 133 15.23 -8.59 -6.52
CA ASN A 133 14.05 -8.31 -5.70
C ASN A 133 12.76 -8.85 -6.35
N CYS A 134 12.66 -8.82 -7.67
CA CYS A 134 11.55 -9.40 -8.39
C CYS A 134 11.59 -10.94 -8.36
N ALA A 135 12.76 -11.57 -8.46
CA ALA A 135 12.90 -13.02 -8.25
C ALA A 135 12.49 -13.48 -6.85
N LEU A 136 12.87 -12.73 -5.81
CA LEU A 136 12.39 -12.96 -4.43
C LEU A 136 10.87 -12.85 -4.36
N THR A 137 10.28 -11.82 -4.96
CA THR A 137 8.82 -11.60 -4.97
C THR A 137 8.09 -12.74 -5.70
N ILE A 138 8.60 -13.18 -6.85
CA ILE A 138 8.05 -14.31 -7.62
C ILE A 138 8.13 -15.60 -6.80
N ASP A 139 9.25 -15.88 -6.13
CA ASP A 139 9.39 -17.06 -5.25
C ASP A 139 8.31 -17.09 -4.16
N ARG A 140 7.93 -15.92 -3.62
CA ARG A 140 6.84 -15.81 -2.63
C ARG A 140 5.48 -16.06 -3.24
N VAL A 141 5.20 -15.48 -4.40
CA VAL A 141 3.94 -15.69 -5.11
C VAL A 141 3.79 -17.18 -5.46
N ILE A 142 4.83 -17.84 -5.98
CA ILE A 142 4.82 -19.28 -6.26
C ILE A 142 4.58 -20.09 -4.97
N ALA A 143 5.33 -19.80 -3.90
CA ALA A 143 5.22 -20.53 -2.63
C ALA A 143 3.83 -20.39 -1.98
N LEU A 144 3.13 -19.26 -2.20
CA LEU A 144 1.84 -18.99 -1.58
C LEU A 144 0.63 -19.37 -2.45
N CYS A 145 0.74 -19.16 -3.77
CA CYS A 145 -0.36 -19.38 -4.71
C CYS A 145 -0.35 -20.77 -5.35
N ILE A 146 0.83 -21.40 -5.46
CA ILE A 146 0.99 -22.71 -6.10
C ILE A 146 1.66 -23.68 -5.11
N PRO A 147 0.96 -24.10 -4.03
CA PRO A 147 1.54 -24.97 -3.00
C PRO A 147 1.97 -26.35 -3.50
N ARG A 148 1.53 -26.75 -4.71
CA ARG A 148 1.97 -27.99 -5.38
C ARG A 148 3.44 -27.94 -5.82
N VAL A 149 4.02 -26.75 -5.98
CA VAL A 149 5.43 -26.60 -6.38
C VAL A 149 6.30 -26.60 -5.13
N PRO A 150 7.10 -27.67 -4.89
CA PRO A 150 7.90 -27.77 -3.69
C PRO A 150 8.97 -26.68 -3.64
N SER A 151 9.30 -26.23 -2.42
CA SER A 151 10.42 -25.33 -2.20
C SER A 151 11.73 -26.12 -2.21
N THR A 152 12.41 -26.14 -3.35
CA THR A 152 13.69 -26.84 -3.55
C THR A 152 14.84 -25.84 -3.74
N TYR A 153 16.07 -26.29 -3.50
CA TYR A 153 17.28 -25.50 -3.80
C TYR A 153 17.35 -25.13 -5.29
N LEU A 154 16.97 -26.07 -6.17
CA LEU A 154 16.93 -25.87 -7.62
C LEU A 154 16.01 -24.70 -8.03
N ARG A 155 14.82 -24.58 -7.44
CA ARG A 155 13.91 -23.46 -7.73
C ARG A 155 14.54 -22.11 -7.41
N GLY A 156 15.24 -22.02 -6.27
CA GLY A 156 15.95 -20.79 -5.87
C GLY A 156 17.09 -20.46 -6.84
N ALA A 157 17.86 -21.48 -7.25
CA ALA A 157 18.93 -21.32 -8.23
C ALA A 157 18.41 -20.88 -9.61
N MET A 158 17.33 -21.50 -10.11
CA MET A 158 16.72 -21.12 -11.39
C MET A 158 16.23 -19.68 -11.38
N LEU A 159 15.49 -19.26 -10.33
CA LEU A 159 15.02 -17.88 -10.21
C LEU A 159 16.18 -16.87 -10.15
N SER A 160 17.27 -17.22 -9.47
CA SER A 160 18.48 -16.40 -9.44
C SER A 160 19.15 -16.30 -10.82
N MET A 161 19.23 -17.40 -11.56
CA MET A 161 19.79 -17.41 -12.91
C MET A 161 18.92 -16.62 -13.89
N THR A 162 17.59 -16.74 -13.78
CA THR A 162 16.66 -15.92 -14.56
C THR A 162 16.85 -14.43 -14.27
N ALA A 163 17.02 -14.04 -13.01
CA ALA A 163 17.30 -12.64 -12.65
C ALA A 163 18.60 -12.11 -13.28
N LEU A 164 19.64 -12.95 -13.33
CA LEU A 164 20.92 -12.63 -13.96
C LEU A 164 20.79 -12.49 -15.49
N ILE A 165 20.07 -13.41 -16.15
CA ILE A 165 19.85 -13.37 -17.60
C ILE A 165 19.05 -12.12 -17.99
N VAL A 166 17.96 -11.84 -17.28
CA VAL A 166 17.13 -10.63 -17.53
C VAL A 166 17.96 -9.37 -17.33
N LEU A 167 18.81 -9.34 -16.29
CA LEU A 167 19.75 -8.25 -16.09
C LEU A 167 20.66 -8.04 -17.31
N VAL A 168 21.33 -9.11 -17.80
CA VAL A 168 22.27 -8.99 -18.92
C VAL A 168 21.56 -8.44 -20.16
N ILE A 169 20.36 -8.95 -20.46
CA ILE A 169 19.53 -8.52 -21.58
C ILE A 169 19.18 -7.03 -21.48
N VAL A 170 18.83 -6.55 -20.28
CA VAL A 170 18.43 -5.15 -20.05
C VAL A 170 19.66 -4.22 -19.98
N CYS A 171 20.78 -4.69 -19.44
CA CYS A 171 21.99 -3.89 -19.27
C CYS A 171 22.73 -3.67 -20.59
N ALA A 172 22.76 -4.67 -21.48
CA ALA A 172 23.46 -4.58 -22.77
C ALA A 172 23.07 -3.36 -23.62
N PRO A 173 21.77 -3.07 -23.88
CA PRO A 173 21.38 -1.88 -24.64
C PRO A 173 21.57 -0.57 -23.85
N MET A 174 21.65 -0.62 -22.51
CA MET A 174 21.85 0.58 -21.69
C MET A 174 23.30 1.07 -21.69
N THR A 175 24.24 0.25 -22.13
CA THR A 175 25.69 0.56 -22.11
C THR A 175 26.35 0.29 -23.47
N SER A 176 25.57 0.11 -24.54
CA SER A 176 26.08 -0.23 -25.88
C SER A 176 26.66 0.95 -26.64
N ASP A 177 26.43 2.17 -26.17
CA ASP A 177 26.85 3.43 -26.79
C ASP A 177 28.34 3.78 -26.55
N GLY A 178 28.99 3.09 -25.61
CA GLY A 178 30.44 3.25 -25.37
C GLY A 178 30.81 4.54 -24.62
N PRO A 179 32.12 4.72 -24.33
CA PRO A 179 32.64 5.95 -23.74
C PRO A 179 32.73 7.09 -24.76
N SER A 180 32.49 8.32 -24.32
CA SER A 180 32.76 9.57 -25.06
C SER A 180 33.90 10.39 -24.43
N ASP A 181 34.34 11.49 -25.05
CA ASP A 181 35.45 12.34 -24.54
C ASP A 181 35.02 13.32 -23.42
N ASN A 182 33.92 13.05 -22.71
CA ASN A 182 33.40 13.94 -21.68
C ASN A 182 34.14 13.79 -20.34
N ILE A 183 34.26 14.89 -19.60
CA ILE A 183 34.73 14.89 -18.21
C ILE A 183 33.59 14.71 -17.21
N GLN A 184 33.85 14.00 -16.11
CA GLN A 184 32.86 13.72 -15.08
C GLN A 184 33.43 13.74 -13.66
N SER A 185 32.57 14.08 -12.70
CA SER A 185 32.97 14.32 -11.30
C SER A 185 33.19 13.01 -10.52
N ASN A 186 32.55 11.93 -10.97
CA ASN A 186 32.67 10.59 -10.44
C ASN A 186 32.22 9.57 -11.50
N CYS A 187 32.54 8.29 -11.30
CA CYS A 187 32.15 7.22 -12.22
C CYS A 187 30.71 6.69 -11.98
N LEU A 188 29.84 7.42 -11.28
CA LEU A 188 28.46 6.96 -10.98
C LEU A 188 27.45 7.35 -12.05
N HIS A 189 27.70 8.45 -12.75
CA HIS A 189 26.86 9.00 -13.80
C HIS A 189 27.73 9.52 -14.93
N ARG A 190 27.15 9.58 -16.13
CA ARG A 190 27.83 10.03 -17.34
C ARG A 190 27.37 11.42 -17.72
N ASN A 191 28.29 12.33 -17.95
CA ASN A 191 27.98 13.65 -18.48
C ASN A 191 27.72 13.56 -20.00
N GLY A 192 26.81 14.40 -20.52
CA GLY A 192 26.47 14.42 -21.95
C GLY A 192 25.55 13.31 -22.44
N ARG A 193 24.96 12.51 -21.54
CA ARG A 193 23.92 11.52 -21.90
C ARG A 193 22.59 12.22 -22.24
N ASP A 194 21.86 11.70 -23.21
CA ASP A 194 20.50 12.17 -23.52
C ASP A 194 19.62 12.06 -22.26
N ILE A 195 19.02 13.19 -21.88
CA ILE A 195 18.13 13.31 -20.72
C ILE A 195 16.89 12.42 -20.93
N ASN A 196 16.42 12.25 -22.17
CA ASN A 196 15.28 11.40 -22.48
C ASN A 196 15.58 9.92 -22.22
N ASP A 197 16.77 9.45 -22.58
CA ASP A 197 17.22 8.08 -22.30
C ASP A 197 17.37 7.84 -20.79
N LEU A 198 17.89 8.83 -20.07
CA LEU A 198 17.96 8.79 -18.61
C LEU A 198 16.57 8.75 -17.98
N LYS A 199 15.62 9.58 -18.45
CA LYS A 199 14.23 9.57 -18.00
C LYS A 199 13.57 8.21 -18.30
N TYR A 200 13.75 7.64 -19.49
CA TYR A 200 13.23 6.32 -19.84
C TYR A 200 13.75 5.22 -18.91
N GLN A 201 15.06 5.24 -18.61
CA GLN A 201 15.67 4.32 -17.65
C GLN A 201 15.05 4.46 -16.25
N ILE A 202 14.86 5.69 -15.76
CA ILE A 202 14.24 5.97 -14.46
C ILE A 202 12.78 5.48 -14.44
N TYR A 203 12.02 5.73 -15.49
CA TYR A 203 10.63 5.25 -15.60
C TYR A 203 10.55 3.72 -15.62
N MET A 204 11.46 3.05 -16.33
CA MET A 204 11.53 1.59 -16.32
C MET A 204 11.78 1.06 -14.90
N TYR A 205 12.73 1.65 -14.16
CA TYR A 205 12.97 1.28 -12.76
C TYR A 205 11.73 1.48 -11.90
N LEU A 206 11.07 2.63 -12.03
CA LEU A 206 9.86 2.94 -11.27
C LEU A 206 8.75 1.93 -11.54
N TRP A 207 8.49 1.59 -12.80
CA TRP A 207 7.47 0.61 -13.19
C TRP A 207 7.76 -0.77 -12.61
N VAL A 208 9.00 -1.25 -12.72
CA VAL A 208 9.40 -2.55 -12.15
C VAL A 208 9.24 -2.55 -10.63
N ILE A 209 9.64 -1.47 -9.95
CA ILE A 209 9.49 -1.32 -8.50
C ILE A 209 8.01 -1.33 -8.11
N LEU A 210 7.13 -0.59 -8.80
CA LEU A 210 5.69 -0.56 -8.53
C LEU A 210 5.05 -1.94 -8.71
N VAL A 211 5.39 -2.66 -9.79
CA VAL A 211 4.91 -4.02 -10.05
C VAL A 211 5.38 -4.98 -8.96
N CYS A 212 6.67 -4.95 -8.59
CA CYS A 212 7.21 -5.82 -7.55
C CYS A 212 6.63 -5.46 -6.16
N MET A 213 6.32 -4.19 -5.86
CA MET A 213 5.57 -3.79 -4.67
C MET A 213 4.13 -4.31 -4.67
N ALA A 214 3.42 -4.24 -5.80
CA ALA A 214 2.05 -4.74 -5.92
C ALA A 214 1.99 -6.27 -5.71
N PHE A 215 2.89 -7.03 -6.35
CA PHE A 215 3.00 -8.48 -6.13
C PHE A 215 3.42 -8.82 -4.71
N ASN A 216 4.30 -8.03 -4.09
CA ASN A 216 4.70 -8.25 -2.71
C ASN A 216 3.55 -7.97 -1.73
N ALA A 217 2.74 -6.93 -1.96
CA ALA A 217 1.54 -6.65 -1.19
C ALA A 217 0.50 -7.77 -1.35
N PHE A 218 0.32 -8.28 -2.57
CA PHE A 218 -0.53 -9.42 -2.85
C PHE A 218 -0.04 -10.70 -2.13
N ALA A 219 1.25 -10.99 -2.19
CA ALA A 219 1.87 -12.11 -1.48
C ALA A 219 1.66 -11.98 0.03
N PHE A 220 1.85 -10.78 0.59
CA PHE A 220 1.63 -10.52 2.01
C PHE A 220 0.15 -10.70 2.42
N TRP A 221 -0.79 -10.25 1.59
CA TRP A 221 -2.22 -10.48 1.78
C TRP A 221 -2.57 -11.97 1.72
N GLN A 222 -2.05 -12.72 0.74
CA GLN A 222 -2.27 -14.16 0.64
C GLN A 222 -1.66 -14.95 1.81
N ALA A 223 -0.48 -14.56 2.28
CA ALA A 223 0.13 -15.14 3.47
C ALA A 223 -0.71 -14.93 4.74
N ARG A 224 -1.59 -13.92 4.78
CA ARG A 224 -2.59 -13.75 5.86
C ARG A 224 -3.84 -14.61 5.67
N LYS A 225 -4.21 -14.92 4.42
CA LYS A 225 -5.43 -15.65 4.05
C LYS A 225 -5.25 -17.18 4.01
N MET A 226 -4.01 -17.67 3.99
CA MET A 226 -3.68 -19.10 4.00
C MET A 226 -4.37 -19.86 5.15
N LYS A 227 -5.28 -20.79 4.79
CA LYS A 227 -6.02 -21.64 5.73
C LYS A 227 -5.17 -22.84 6.18
N ARG A 228 -5.35 -23.27 7.43
CA ARG A 228 -4.79 -24.54 7.95
C ARG A 228 -5.56 -25.71 7.31
N SER A 229 -4.93 -26.50 6.43
CA SER A 229 -5.49 -27.79 6.02
C SER A 229 -5.20 -28.88 7.07
N ARG A 230 -6.13 -29.82 7.19
CA ARG A 230 -5.86 -31.20 7.61
C ARG A 230 -5.46 -31.89 6.30
N PHE A 231 -4.38 -32.62 6.16
CA PHE A 231 -3.91 -33.81 6.87
C PHE A 231 -2.36 -33.82 6.74
N ASP A 232 -1.63 -34.58 7.55
CA ASP A 232 -0.15 -34.62 7.63
C ASP A 232 0.55 -33.45 8.40
N ILE A 233 1.34 -33.83 9.41
CA ILE A 233 2.15 -32.94 10.25
C ILE A 233 3.32 -32.35 9.45
N ASN A 234 3.90 -33.12 8.54
CA ASN A 234 5.03 -32.69 7.73
C ASN A 234 4.59 -31.59 6.73
N GLU A 235 3.43 -31.78 6.10
CA GLU A 235 2.81 -30.78 5.23
C GLU A 235 2.48 -29.48 6.01
N ARG A 236 1.99 -29.60 7.25
CA ARG A 236 1.76 -28.44 8.13
C ARG A 236 3.03 -27.70 8.49
N TYR A 237 4.11 -28.43 8.78
CA TYR A 237 5.40 -27.83 9.09
C TYR A 237 5.94 -27.05 7.90
N ILE A 238 6.01 -27.68 6.71
CA ILE A 238 6.49 -27.07 5.47
C ILE A 238 5.64 -25.84 5.11
N ARG A 239 4.32 -25.93 5.25
CA ARG A 239 3.41 -24.82 4.96
C ARG A 239 3.53 -23.68 5.95
N LYS A 240 3.76 -23.97 7.24
CA LYS A 240 3.96 -22.93 8.26
C LYS A 240 5.32 -22.26 8.11
N GLU A 241 6.34 -23.02 7.75
CA GLU A 241 7.65 -22.50 7.36
C GLU A 241 7.53 -21.58 6.14
N ALA A 242 6.79 -21.99 5.11
CA ALA A 242 6.53 -21.16 3.93
C ALA A 242 5.77 -19.87 4.29
N GLU A 243 4.74 -19.92 5.14
CA GLU A 243 4.01 -18.73 5.60
C GLU A 243 4.92 -17.74 6.35
N ASN A 244 5.69 -18.24 7.33
CA ASN A 244 6.57 -17.40 8.14
C ASN A 244 7.72 -16.83 7.30
N SER A 245 8.32 -17.67 6.44
CA SER A 245 9.36 -17.29 5.47
C SER A 245 8.83 -16.22 4.52
N SER A 246 7.61 -16.38 3.99
CA SER A 246 7.01 -15.40 3.09
C SER A 246 6.69 -14.08 3.76
N ARG A 247 6.16 -14.07 4.99
CA ARG A 247 5.95 -12.81 5.72
C ARG A 247 7.25 -12.09 6.04
N ALA A 248 8.29 -12.82 6.43
CA ALA A 248 9.59 -12.26 6.74
C ALA A 248 10.23 -11.65 5.48
N ILE A 249 10.28 -12.39 4.38
CA ILE A 249 10.87 -11.93 3.12
C ILE A 249 10.05 -10.80 2.51
N SER A 250 8.72 -10.84 2.57
CA SER A 250 7.89 -9.73 2.08
C SER A 250 8.16 -8.41 2.81
N LEU A 251 8.45 -8.46 4.11
CA LEU A 251 8.87 -7.26 4.86
C LEU A 251 10.25 -6.78 4.41
N ILE A 252 11.20 -7.69 4.19
CA ILE A 252 12.55 -7.35 3.72
C ILE A 252 12.48 -6.69 2.33
N VAL A 253 11.79 -7.34 1.39
CA VAL A 253 11.59 -6.83 0.02
C VAL A 253 10.91 -5.47 0.05
N LEU A 254 9.93 -5.25 0.92
CA LEU A 254 9.25 -3.95 1.06
C LEU A 254 10.25 -2.83 1.38
N TYR A 255 11.12 -3.03 2.38
CA TYR A 255 12.14 -2.04 2.74
C TYR A 255 13.16 -1.82 1.61
N GLN A 256 13.61 -2.88 0.94
CA GLN A 256 14.50 -2.76 -0.21
C GLN A 256 13.86 -1.97 -1.35
N THR A 257 12.63 -2.32 -1.74
CA THR A 257 11.89 -1.63 -2.81
C THR A 257 11.59 -0.18 -2.45
N MET A 258 11.34 0.13 -1.17
CA MET A 258 11.13 1.51 -0.71
C MET A 258 12.42 2.32 -0.85
N GLY A 259 13.57 1.75 -0.47
CA GLY A 259 14.87 2.38 -0.69
C GLY A 259 15.14 2.64 -2.18
N LEU A 260 14.86 1.68 -3.06
CA LEU A 260 14.99 1.84 -4.51
C LEU A 260 14.01 2.87 -5.09
N ALA A 261 12.78 2.94 -4.56
CA ALA A 261 11.77 3.91 -4.99
C ALA A 261 12.17 5.34 -4.60
N LEU A 262 12.71 5.54 -3.39
CA LEU A 262 13.18 6.84 -2.92
C LEU A 262 14.27 7.42 -3.81
N TYR A 263 15.24 6.59 -4.23
CA TYR A 263 16.27 7.03 -5.18
C TYR A 263 15.66 7.42 -6.52
N THR A 264 14.84 6.54 -7.10
CA THR A 264 14.25 6.75 -8.42
C THR A 264 13.38 8.01 -8.45
N PHE A 265 12.54 8.20 -7.42
CA PHE A 265 11.70 9.39 -7.27
C PHE A 265 12.51 10.66 -7.00
N GLY A 266 13.48 10.60 -6.08
CA GLY A 266 14.30 11.75 -5.75
C GLY A 266 15.18 12.19 -6.92
N LEU A 267 15.74 11.25 -7.69
CA LEU A 267 16.50 11.56 -8.89
C LEU A 267 15.62 12.19 -9.97
N HIS A 268 14.41 11.65 -10.18
CA HIS A 268 13.45 12.26 -11.10
C HIS A 268 13.08 13.68 -10.69
N PHE A 269 12.82 13.91 -9.40
CA PHE A 269 12.52 15.23 -8.85
C PHE A 269 13.68 16.23 -9.07
N LEU A 270 14.92 15.82 -8.79
CA LEU A 270 16.09 16.69 -8.99
C LEU A 270 16.37 17.00 -10.46
N LEU A 271 16.04 16.08 -11.38
CA LEU A 271 16.17 16.29 -12.82
C LEU A 271 15.08 17.21 -13.39
N GLU A 272 13.86 17.16 -12.86
CA GLU A 272 12.74 17.99 -13.32
C GLU A 272 12.78 19.41 -12.71
N PHE A 273 13.30 19.53 -11.49
CA PHE A 273 13.39 20.81 -10.76
C PHE A 273 14.83 21.16 -10.35
N PRO A 274 15.77 21.31 -11.31
CA PRO A 274 17.17 21.61 -11.00
C PRO A 274 17.36 22.98 -10.32
N SER A 275 16.41 23.90 -10.50
CA SER A 275 16.39 25.21 -9.84
C SER A 275 16.11 25.14 -8.33
N PHE A 276 15.62 24.00 -7.81
CA PHE A 276 15.29 23.85 -6.39
C PHE A 276 16.53 23.93 -5.47
N LEU A 277 17.66 23.34 -5.89
CA LEU A 277 18.93 23.39 -5.13
C LEU A 277 19.95 24.38 -5.73
N GLY A 278 19.75 24.79 -6.98
CA GLY A 278 20.71 25.60 -7.73
C GLY A 278 21.93 24.80 -8.21
N PRO A 279 22.66 25.32 -9.22
CA PRO A 279 23.69 24.56 -9.95
C PRO A 279 24.86 24.09 -9.07
N PHE A 280 25.17 24.80 -7.98
CA PHE A 280 26.23 24.42 -7.04
C PHE A 280 25.88 23.18 -6.22
N TYR A 281 24.61 22.97 -5.86
CA TYR A 281 24.20 21.92 -4.93
C TYR A 281 23.48 20.74 -5.58
N THR A 282 22.99 20.86 -6.82
CA THR A 282 22.23 19.79 -7.49
C THR A 282 23.02 18.47 -7.59
N SER A 283 24.30 18.53 -7.97
CA SER A 283 25.17 17.33 -8.06
C SER A 283 25.41 16.67 -6.69
N ILE A 284 25.58 17.48 -5.64
CA ILE A 284 25.69 17.00 -4.25
C ILE A 284 24.36 16.39 -3.80
N GLY A 285 23.24 17.02 -4.13
CA GLY A 285 21.90 16.50 -3.86
C GLY A 285 21.67 15.11 -4.47
N VAL A 286 22.13 14.88 -5.70
CA VAL A 286 22.07 13.56 -6.35
C VAL A 286 22.82 12.50 -5.54
N LEU A 287 23.99 12.82 -4.97
CA LEU A 287 24.74 11.90 -4.11
C LEU A 287 24.01 11.58 -2.79
N TYR A 288 23.29 12.55 -2.20
CA TYR A 288 22.52 12.34 -0.97
C TYR A 288 21.21 11.58 -1.20
N VAL A 289 20.61 11.73 -2.38
CA VAL A 289 19.42 10.98 -2.80
C VAL A 289 19.75 9.52 -3.17
N TYR A 290 21.03 9.16 -3.29
CA TYR A 290 21.47 7.79 -3.57
C TYR A 290 21.18 6.83 -2.40
N THR A 291 19.97 6.26 -2.38
CA THR A 291 19.47 5.42 -1.27
C THR A 291 19.76 3.92 -1.42
N TYR A 292 20.55 3.48 -2.41
CA TYR A 292 20.90 2.07 -2.61
C TYR A 292 21.67 1.44 -1.43
N PRO A 293 22.63 2.12 -0.77
CA PRO A 293 23.33 1.57 0.40
C PRO A 293 22.39 1.24 1.56
N TYR A 294 21.38 2.10 1.79
CA TYR A 294 20.33 1.84 2.77
C TYR A 294 19.50 0.59 2.42
N ALA A 295 19.18 0.39 1.13
CA ALA A 295 18.52 -0.82 0.66
C ALA A 295 19.42 -2.06 0.84
N CYS A 296 20.73 -1.92 0.66
CA CYS A 296 21.71 -3.00 0.87
C CYS A 296 21.80 -3.43 2.34
N VAL A 297 21.89 -2.49 3.29
CA VAL A 297 21.88 -2.76 4.74
C VAL A 297 20.58 -3.46 5.17
N SER A 298 19.46 -3.09 4.56
CA SER A 298 18.13 -3.59 4.96
C SER A 298 17.95 -5.09 4.78
N LEU A 299 18.67 -5.73 3.84
CA LEU A 299 18.60 -7.17 3.60
C LEU A 299 19.17 -7.99 4.76
N PRO A 300 20.47 -7.90 5.11
CA PRO A 300 21.03 -8.66 6.22
C PRO A 300 20.45 -8.25 7.58
N TYR A 301 20.17 -6.97 7.80
CA TYR A 301 19.51 -6.52 9.02
C TYR A 301 18.08 -7.08 9.14
N GLY A 302 17.30 -7.05 8.05
CA GLY A 302 15.95 -7.58 8.02
C GLY A 302 15.89 -9.09 8.25
N VAL A 303 16.89 -9.84 7.77
CA VAL A 303 17.04 -11.27 8.09
C VAL A 303 17.27 -11.49 9.59
N LEU A 304 18.17 -10.74 10.22
CA LEU A 304 18.45 -10.84 11.65
C LEU A 304 17.20 -10.49 12.49
N TYR A 305 16.55 -9.38 12.16
CA TYR A 305 15.35 -8.90 12.84
C TYR A 305 14.19 -9.91 12.75
N THR A 306 13.94 -10.44 11.55
CA THR A 306 12.86 -11.42 11.35
C THR A 306 13.16 -12.75 12.03
N ALA A 307 14.41 -13.20 12.04
CA ALA A 307 14.83 -14.41 12.75
C ALA A 307 14.69 -14.28 14.27
N ASP A 308 15.04 -13.13 14.85
CA ASP A 308 14.84 -12.85 16.28
C ASP A 308 13.34 -12.83 16.63
N LYS A 309 12.53 -12.14 15.82
CA LYS A 309 11.07 -12.10 15.99
C LYS A 309 10.43 -13.49 15.91
N ILE A 310 10.86 -14.32 14.97
CA ILE A 310 10.39 -15.72 14.86
C ILE A 310 10.81 -16.51 16.10
N THR A 311 12.04 -16.34 16.59
CA THR A 311 12.56 -17.03 17.78
C THR A 311 11.78 -16.64 19.03
N LYS A 312 11.55 -15.34 19.26
CA LYS A 312 10.75 -14.83 20.39
C LYS A 312 9.32 -15.35 20.36
N ASN A 313 8.68 -15.35 19.18
CA ASN A 313 7.33 -15.89 19.03
C ASN A 313 7.26 -17.40 19.29
N ARG A 314 8.27 -18.16 18.84
CA ARG A 314 8.39 -19.59 19.14
C ARG A 314 8.56 -19.84 20.64
N ASN A 315 9.47 -19.12 21.28
CA ASN A 315 9.71 -19.26 22.72
C ASN A 315 8.47 -18.90 23.54
N LYS A 316 7.75 -17.83 23.15
CA LYS A 316 6.47 -17.46 23.78
C LYS A 316 5.43 -18.58 23.64
N ALA A 317 5.24 -19.12 22.44
CA ALA A 317 4.29 -20.22 22.22
C ALA A 317 4.67 -21.49 23.00
N VAL A 318 5.96 -21.83 23.08
CA VAL A 318 6.45 -22.95 23.89
C VAL A 318 6.21 -22.70 25.38
N ASN A 319 6.47 -21.49 25.88
CA ASN A 319 6.25 -21.15 27.28
C ASN A 319 4.76 -21.13 27.63
N GLU A 320 3.89 -20.68 26.72
CA GLU A 320 2.44 -20.79 26.89
C GLU A 320 2.01 -22.27 26.96
N LEU A 321 2.52 -23.13 26.05
CA LEU A 321 2.24 -24.56 26.09
C LEU A 321 2.75 -25.24 27.37
N LYS A 322 3.95 -24.91 27.84
CA LYS A 322 4.50 -25.41 29.11
C LYS A 322 3.61 -25.03 30.30
N LYS A 323 3.19 -23.77 30.40
CA LYS A 323 2.25 -23.31 31.42
C LYS A 323 0.89 -23.99 31.35
N THR A 324 0.44 -24.35 30.14
CA THR A 324 -0.85 -25.06 29.97
C THR A 324 -0.74 -26.53 30.38
N ASN A 325 0.44 -27.14 30.26
CA ASN A 325 0.68 -28.55 30.56
C ASN A 325 1.09 -28.81 32.01
N GLU A 326 1.61 -27.81 32.74
CA GLU A 326 1.91 -27.95 34.18
C GLU A 326 0.64 -28.10 35.05
N ASP A 327 -0.52 -27.64 34.56
CA ASP A 327 -1.80 -27.65 35.28
C ASP A 327 -2.82 -28.69 34.75
N GLU A 328 -2.51 -29.47 33.71
CA GLU A 328 -3.48 -30.37 33.07
C GLU A 328 -3.28 -31.86 33.44
N SER A 329 -4.28 -32.47 34.08
CA SER A 329 -4.40 -33.93 34.17
C SER A 329 -4.65 -34.53 32.78
N GLN A 330 -4.11 -35.74 32.51
CA GLN A 330 -4.26 -36.45 31.22
C GLN A 330 -5.74 -36.52 30.75
N THR A 331 -6.67 -36.65 31.69
CA THR A 331 -8.11 -36.69 31.46
C THR A 331 -8.69 -35.35 30.98
N GLY A 332 -8.16 -34.23 31.48
CA GLY A 332 -8.52 -32.88 31.01
C GLY A 332 -8.12 -32.63 29.56
N TYR A 333 -6.94 -33.11 29.18
CA TYR A 333 -6.41 -33.01 27.82
C TYR A 333 -7.26 -33.76 26.78
N PHE A 334 -7.67 -35.00 27.08
CA PHE A 334 -8.53 -35.79 26.17
C PHE A 334 -9.95 -35.25 26.07
N ASN A 335 -10.51 -34.69 27.13
CA ASN A 335 -11.82 -34.04 27.09
C ASN A 335 -11.81 -32.73 26.26
N LYS A 336 -10.70 -31.98 26.30
CA LYS A 336 -10.50 -30.83 25.42
C LYS A 336 -10.37 -31.25 23.95
N LEU A 337 -9.63 -32.32 23.65
CA LEU A 337 -9.50 -32.88 22.31
C LEU A 337 -10.86 -33.36 21.75
N LYS A 338 -11.68 -34.01 22.59
CA LYS A 338 -13.04 -34.43 22.25
C LYS A 338 -13.95 -33.23 21.95
N SER A 339 -13.93 -32.20 22.79
CA SER A 339 -14.66 -30.94 22.56
C SER A 339 -14.18 -30.18 21.33
N GLY A 340 -12.87 -30.24 21.04
CA GLY A 340 -12.24 -29.64 19.88
C GLY A 340 -12.63 -30.34 18.57
N TRP A 341 -12.75 -31.66 18.58
CA TRP A 341 -13.24 -32.47 17.46
C TRP A 341 -14.72 -32.27 17.16
N GLU A 342 -15.56 -32.14 18.20
CA GLU A 342 -17.00 -31.93 18.04
C GLU A 342 -17.33 -30.49 17.59
N SER A 343 -16.53 -29.49 17.97
CA SER A 343 -16.75 -28.08 17.58
C SER A 343 -16.34 -27.71 16.15
N ASP A 344 -15.50 -28.54 15.50
CA ASP A 344 -14.88 -28.21 14.21
C ASP A 344 -15.69 -28.72 13.00
N PHE A 345 -16.86 -29.35 13.24
CA PHE A 345 -17.80 -29.80 12.20
C PHE A 345 -18.73 -28.68 11.69
N ASP A 346 -18.89 -27.57 12.42
CA ASP A 346 -19.87 -26.52 12.12
C ASP A 346 -19.33 -25.28 11.37
N SER A 347 -18.03 -25.21 11.07
CA SER A 347 -17.39 -23.97 10.56
C SER A 347 -17.09 -23.98 9.06
N LYS A 348 -18.08 -24.37 8.24
CA LYS A 348 -17.97 -24.41 6.77
C LYS A 348 -18.30 -23.06 6.07
N PHE A 349 -17.37 -22.63 5.19
CA PHE A 349 -17.45 -21.67 4.05
C PHE A 349 -17.69 -20.15 4.28
N ALA A 350 -16.65 -19.33 4.11
CA ALA A 350 -16.51 -17.95 4.58
C ALA A 350 -17.01 -16.79 3.69
N THR A 351 -17.83 -17.00 2.65
CA THR A 351 -18.37 -15.85 1.87
C THR A 351 -19.89 -15.90 1.72
N VAL A 352 -20.45 -17.10 1.50
CA VAL A 352 -21.87 -17.37 1.78
C VAL A 352 -22.16 -17.28 3.30
N SER A 353 -21.14 -17.46 4.16
CA SER A 353 -21.27 -17.40 5.61
C SER A 353 -21.60 -16.03 6.18
N THR A 354 -21.40 -14.89 5.51
CA THR A 354 -21.75 -13.60 6.14
C THR A 354 -23.26 -13.38 6.09
N ILE A 355 -23.87 -13.60 4.92
CA ILE A 355 -25.33 -13.62 4.72
C ILE A 355 -25.94 -14.78 5.50
N LYS A 356 -25.35 -15.98 5.41
CA LYS A 356 -25.84 -17.16 6.14
C LYS A 356 -25.69 -17.00 7.65
N LYS A 357 -24.62 -16.39 8.21
CA LYS A 357 -24.49 -16.14 9.66
C LYS A 357 -25.38 -15.00 10.17
N LEU A 358 -25.62 -13.96 9.36
CA LEU A 358 -26.67 -12.97 9.64
C LEU A 358 -28.04 -13.64 9.70
N LEU A 359 -28.33 -14.57 8.78
CA LEU A 359 -29.59 -15.30 8.73
C LEU A 359 -29.71 -16.41 9.82
N THR A 360 -28.63 -17.12 10.16
CA THR A 360 -28.65 -18.30 11.05
C THR A 360 -28.32 -18.04 12.52
N LYS A 361 -27.55 -17.01 12.88
CA LYS A 361 -27.28 -16.68 14.29
C LYS A 361 -28.14 -15.49 14.71
N LYS A 362 -29.11 -15.72 15.61
CA LYS A 362 -30.01 -14.71 16.23
C LYS A 362 -29.26 -13.73 17.15
N LEU A 363 -28.32 -12.97 16.59
CA LEU A 363 -27.50 -11.99 17.32
C LEU A 363 -28.12 -10.58 17.25
N PHE A 364 -28.84 -10.28 16.16
CA PHE A 364 -29.61 -9.05 15.96
C PHE A 364 -31.11 -9.38 15.95
N SER A 365 -31.95 -8.42 16.33
CA SER A 365 -33.39 -8.54 16.10
C SER A 365 -33.65 -8.68 14.58
N THR A 366 -34.73 -9.37 14.22
CA THR A 366 -35.13 -9.56 12.81
C THR A 366 -35.24 -8.23 12.06
N THR A 367 -35.76 -7.20 12.74
CA THR A 367 -35.90 -5.84 12.22
C THR A 367 -34.55 -5.22 11.87
N THR A 368 -33.60 -5.19 12.80
CA THR A 368 -32.28 -4.60 12.53
C THR A 368 -31.52 -5.35 11.45
N ARG A 369 -31.61 -6.69 11.45
CA ARG A 369 -30.94 -7.51 10.44
C ARG A 369 -31.40 -7.13 9.04
N ASN A 370 -32.72 -7.00 8.86
CA ASN A 370 -33.29 -6.65 7.56
C ASN A 370 -32.89 -5.22 7.17
N LEU A 371 -32.86 -4.28 8.12
CA LEU A 371 -32.44 -2.90 7.83
C LEU A 371 -30.97 -2.78 7.43
N LEU A 372 -30.07 -3.50 8.13
CA LEU A 372 -28.66 -3.57 7.78
C LEU A 372 -28.46 -4.20 6.40
N PHE A 373 -29.27 -5.22 6.07
CA PHE A 373 -29.24 -5.84 4.75
C PHE A 373 -29.70 -4.87 3.64
N TYR A 374 -30.77 -4.10 3.86
CA TYR A 374 -31.18 -3.05 2.92
C TYR A 374 -30.10 -1.98 2.74
N CYS A 375 -29.47 -1.53 3.82
CA CYS A 375 -28.35 -0.58 3.73
C CYS A 375 -27.19 -1.15 2.90
N MET A 376 -26.82 -2.41 3.11
CA MET A 376 -25.79 -3.07 2.30
C MET A 376 -26.16 -3.11 0.81
N ILE A 377 -27.41 -3.41 0.48
CA ILE A 377 -27.89 -3.37 -0.90
C ILE A 377 -27.74 -1.97 -1.48
N TYR A 378 -28.13 -0.92 -0.75
CA TYR A 378 -28.03 0.46 -1.22
C TYR A 378 -26.58 0.88 -1.53
N TYR A 379 -25.61 0.48 -0.71
CA TYR A 379 -24.20 0.72 -1.01
C TYR A 379 -23.75 -0.02 -2.27
N VAL A 380 -24.13 -1.28 -2.44
CA VAL A 380 -23.80 -2.04 -3.65
C VAL A 380 -24.38 -1.39 -4.91
N VAL A 381 -25.63 -0.94 -4.85
CA VAL A 381 -26.26 -0.23 -5.99
C VAL A 381 -25.54 1.08 -6.29
N HIS A 382 -25.19 1.87 -5.27
CA HIS A 382 -24.39 3.08 -5.44
C HIS A 382 -23.03 2.79 -6.08
N ASP A 383 -22.33 1.75 -5.65
CA ASP A 383 -21.00 1.40 -6.14
C ASP A 383 -21.05 0.91 -7.60
N ILE A 384 -22.07 0.13 -7.97
CA ILE A 384 -22.32 -0.25 -9.37
C ILE A 384 -22.55 1.00 -10.22
N TYR A 385 -23.41 1.93 -9.76
CA TYR A 385 -23.66 3.19 -10.44
C TYR A 385 -22.35 4.01 -10.61
N PHE A 386 -21.52 4.11 -9.57
CA PHE A 386 -20.24 4.80 -9.62
C PHE A 386 -19.27 4.16 -10.62
N ILE A 387 -19.14 2.83 -10.60
CA ILE A 387 -18.27 2.09 -11.54
C ILE A 387 -18.73 2.30 -12.98
N CYS A 388 -20.03 2.21 -13.26
CA CYS A 388 -20.58 2.42 -14.60
C CYS A 388 -20.29 3.84 -15.11
N THR A 389 -20.50 4.86 -14.28
CA THR A 389 -20.25 6.26 -14.65
C THR A 389 -18.75 6.56 -14.85
N MET A 390 -17.88 6.01 -14.01
CA MET A 390 -16.43 6.17 -14.14
C MET A 390 -15.86 5.42 -15.34
N ASN A 391 -16.30 4.19 -15.60
CA ASN A 391 -15.89 3.44 -16.79
C ASN A 391 -16.34 4.12 -18.08
N TRP A 392 -17.51 4.76 -18.07
CA TRP A 392 -17.97 5.54 -19.22
C TRP A 392 -17.09 6.76 -19.48
N SER A 393 -16.70 7.49 -18.43
CA SER A 393 -15.74 8.61 -18.51
C SER A 393 -14.37 8.14 -19.00
N PHE A 394 -13.87 7.01 -18.47
CA PHE A 394 -12.61 6.41 -18.89
C PHE A 394 -12.62 5.98 -20.36
N TYR A 395 -13.66 5.26 -20.80
CA TYR A 395 -13.81 4.85 -22.20
C TYR A 395 -13.84 6.06 -23.14
N ARG A 396 -14.53 7.14 -22.76
CA ARG A 396 -14.58 8.39 -23.56
C ARG A 396 -13.21 9.07 -23.61
N SER A 397 -12.48 9.11 -22.50
CA SER A 397 -11.13 9.70 -22.46
C SER A 397 -10.15 9.01 -23.41
N ILE A 398 -10.29 7.69 -23.61
CA ILE A 398 -9.47 6.92 -24.55
C ILE A 398 -9.91 7.17 -25.99
N THR A 399 -11.21 7.00 -26.26
CA THR A 399 -11.76 7.02 -27.62
C THR A 399 -11.89 8.40 -28.24
N ARG A 400 -11.87 9.46 -27.44
CA ARG A 400 -12.00 10.87 -27.89
C ARG A 400 -10.78 11.70 -27.47
N SER A 401 -9.63 11.07 -27.26
CA SER A 401 -8.39 11.72 -26.84
C SER A 401 -7.91 12.79 -27.84
N ASP A 402 -8.15 12.60 -29.13
CA ASP A 402 -7.75 13.52 -30.21
C ASP A 402 -8.74 14.68 -30.44
N ASP A 403 -9.91 14.68 -29.79
CA ASP A 403 -10.96 15.69 -29.98
C ASP A 403 -11.26 16.40 -28.66
N SER A 404 -10.60 17.54 -28.45
CA SER A 404 -10.71 18.36 -27.23
C SER A 404 -12.14 18.84 -26.95
N CYS A 405 -13.01 18.90 -27.95
CA CYS A 405 -14.41 19.29 -27.80
C CYS A 405 -15.30 18.10 -27.41
N ARG A 406 -14.96 16.88 -27.84
CA ARG A 406 -15.77 15.67 -27.58
C ARG A 406 -15.28 14.82 -26.41
N ILE A 407 -14.10 15.14 -25.86
CA ILE A 407 -13.55 14.48 -24.66
C ILE A 407 -14.38 14.78 -23.40
N MET A 408 -14.98 15.98 -23.31
CA MET A 408 -15.86 16.36 -22.21
C MET A 408 -17.30 15.92 -22.49
N PHE A 409 -18.06 15.67 -21.43
CA PHE A 409 -19.49 15.41 -21.51
C PHE A 409 -20.28 16.70 -21.56
N HIS A 410 -21.29 16.76 -22.42
CA HIS A 410 -22.27 17.84 -22.37
C HIS A 410 -23.17 17.68 -21.15
N GLY A 411 -23.62 18.81 -20.57
CA GLY A 411 -24.43 18.76 -19.36
C GLY A 411 -25.77 18.02 -19.55
N SER A 412 -26.33 18.06 -20.75
CA SER A 412 -27.54 17.32 -21.16
C SER A 412 -27.34 15.79 -21.15
N GLU A 413 -26.16 15.30 -21.56
CA GLU A 413 -25.82 13.87 -21.58
C GLU A 413 -25.71 13.30 -20.15
N CYS A 414 -25.24 14.12 -19.21
CA CYS A 414 -24.99 13.70 -17.84
C CYS A 414 -26.16 13.95 -16.87
N TYR A 415 -27.19 14.69 -17.28
CA TYR A 415 -28.23 15.18 -16.37
C TYR A 415 -28.96 14.06 -15.61
N PHE A 416 -29.37 13.01 -16.32
CA PHE A 416 -30.05 11.87 -15.70
C PHE A 416 -29.17 11.15 -14.69
N LEU A 417 -27.92 10.86 -15.08
CA LEU A 417 -26.96 10.19 -14.20
C LEU A 417 -26.67 11.06 -12.97
N TYR A 418 -26.48 12.37 -13.16
CA TYR A 418 -26.27 13.29 -12.05
C TYR A 418 -27.43 13.23 -11.03
N ILE A 419 -28.68 13.25 -11.48
CA ILE A 419 -29.86 13.10 -10.60
C ILE A 419 -29.82 11.76 -9.85
N MET A 420 -29.49 10.66 -10.54
CA MET A 420 -29.32 9.35 -9.90
C MET A 420 -28.20 9.36 -8.86
N GLY A 421 -27.08 10.04 -9.14
CA GLY A 421 -25.98 10.23 -8.20
C GLY A 421 -26.40 11.01 -6.96
N VAL A 422 -27.17 12.09 -7.12
CA VAL A 422 -27.75 12.85 -5.99
C VAL A 422 -28.69 11.97 -5.19
N PHE A 423 -29.56 11.19 -5.84
CA PHE A 423 -30.47 10.26 -5.18
C PHE A 423 -29.71 9.26 -4.30
N PHE A 424 -28.67 8.60 -4.82
CA PHE A 424 -27.90 7.64 -4.04
C PHE A 424 -27.14 8.30 -2.87
N ARG A 425 -26.60 9.51 -3.06
CA ARG A 425 -25.93 10.28 -2.00
C ARG A 425 -26.88 10.75 -0.90
N VAL A 426 -28.18 10.86 -1.18
CA VAL A 426 -29.24 11.14 -0.20
C VAL A 426 -29.75 9.85 0.47
N LEU A 427 -29.95 8.79 -0.31
CA LEU A 427 -30.46 7.50 0.15
C LEU A 427 -29.58 6.87 1.23
N LEU A 428 -28.26 6.95 1.06
CA LEU A 428 -27.31 6.34 1.97
C LEU A 428 -27.37 6.96 3.39
N PRO A 429 -27.24 8.29 3.60
CA PRO A 429 -27.46 8.92 4.90
C PRO A 429 -28.84 8.64 5.50
N ILE A 430 -29.92 8.73 4.72
CA ILE A 430 -31.29 8.53 5.23
C ILE A 430 -31.48 7.09 5.71
N SER A 431 -30.90 6.10 5.02
CA SER A 431 -30.93 4.71 5.47
C SER A 431 -30.22 4.51 6.82
N GLN A 432 -29.16 5.27 7.09
CA GLN A 432 -28.44 5.26 8.38
C GLN A 432 -29.22 5.98 9.49
N ILE A 433 -29.94 7.05 9.16
CA ILE A 433 -30.88 7.70 10.09
C ILE A 433 -31.95 6.68 10.50
N ALA A 434 -32.50 5.91 9.55
CA ALA A 434 -33.50 4.89 9.84
C ALA A 434 -32.97 3.81 10.81
N ILE A 435 -31.72 3.35 10.66
CA ILE A 435 -31.08 2.45 11.63
C ILE A 435 -30.98 3.12 13.02
N THR A 436 -30.57 4.38 13.06
CA THR A 436 -30.40 5.13 14.32
C THR A 436 -31.74 5.31 15.03
N VAL A 437 -32.81 5.64 14.29
CA VAL A 437 -34.18 5.79 14.81
C VAL A 437 -34.72 4.46 15.35
N GLU A 438 -34.53 3.35 14.62
CA GLU A 438 -34.90 2.02 15.12
C GLU A 438 -34.21 1.72 16.45
N ARG A 439 -32.93 2.10 16.59
CA ARG A 439 -32.16 1.88 17.81
C ARG A 439 -32.58 2.75 18.98
N ILE A 440 -33.01 3.98 18.73
CA ILE A 440 -33.63 4.84 19.75
C ILE A 440 -34.90 4.16 20.24
N ILE A 441 -35.80 3.77 19.33
CA ILE A 441 -37.11 3.23 19.70
C ILE A 441 -36.96 1.90 20.45
N VAL A 442 -36.08 0.99 20.01
CA VAL A 442 -35.82 -0.27 20.70
C VAL A 442 -35.21 -0.06 22.11
N ASN A 443 -34.38 0.96 22.31
CA ASN A 443 -33.76 1.23 23.61
C ASN A 443 -34.70 1.95 24.60
N PHE A 444 -35.60 2.80 24.11
CA PHE A 444 -36.49 3.60 24.95
C PHE A 444 -37.90 3.00 25.09
N LEU A 445 -38.37 2.21 24.13
CA LEU A 445 -39.71 1.60 24.09
C LEU A 445 -39.61 0.09 23.74
N PRO A 446 -39.07 -0.76 24.63
CA PRO A 446 -38.74 -2.16 24.33
C PRO A 446 -39.94 -3.08 23.99
N ASN A 447 -41.18 -2.64 24.22
CA ASN A 447 -42.41 -3.39 23.94
C ASN A 447 -43.24 -2.82 22.76
N SER A 448 -42.73 -1.81 22.04
CA SER A 448 -43.46 -1.26 20.91
C SER A 448 -43.33 -2.17 19.69
N ASN A 449 -44.41 -2.87 19.31
CA ASN A 449 -44.55 -3.57 18.02
C ASN A 449 -44.69 -2.61 16.82
N LEU A 450 -44.46 -1.31 17.03
CA LEU A 450 -44.72 -0.22 16.09
C LEU A 450 -43.81 -0.23 14.85
N ILE A 451 -42.75 -1.05 14.79
CA ILE A 451 -41.74 -0.96 13.72
C ILE A 451 -41.59 -2.27 12.96
N ASN A 452 -42.20 -2.31 11.78
CA ASN A 452 -41.90 -3.29 10.74
C ASN A 452 -40.70 -2.80 9.91
N PRO A 453 -39.66 -3.64 9.68
CA PRO A 453 -38.52 -3.26 8.84
C PRO A 453 -38.90 -2.84 7.43
N ALA A 454 -39.98 -3.42 6.86
CA ALA A 454 -40.48 -3.04 5.55
C ALA A 454 -41.00 -1.60 5.54
N THR A 455 -41.78 -1.19 6.54
CA THR A 455 -42.31 0.17 6.67
C THR A 455 -41.19 1.20 6.79
N LEU A 456 -40.19 0.93 7.63
CA LEU A 456 -39.06 1.83 7.84
C LEU A 456 -38.19 1.97 6.57
N ASN A 457 -38.04 0.88 5.81
CA ASN A 457 -37.34 0.89 4.53
C ASN A 457 -38.12 1.66 3.45
N THR A 458 -39.44 1.47 3.38
CA THR A 458 -40.29 2.24 2.46
C THR A 458 -40.26 3.73 2.78
N MET A 459 -40.31 4.10 4.07
CA MET A 459 -40.14 5.50 4.50
C MET A 459 -38.77 6.06 4.12
N THR A 460 -37.71 5.27 4.25
CA THR A 460 -36.35 5.63 3.83
C THR A 460 -36.32 6.00 2.34
N ILE A 461 -36.91 5.17 1.48
CA ILE A 461 -36.97 5.42 0.04
C ILE A 461 -37.81 6.67 -0.26
N ILE A 462 -39.01 6.79 0.31
CA ILE A 462 -39.91 7.93 0.10
C ILE A 462 -39.22 9.24 0.51
N LEU A 463 -38.61 9.28 1.69
CA LEU A 463 -37.92 10.48 2.18
C LEU A 463 -36.72 10.83 1.30
N SER A 464 -36.02 9.82 0.76
CA SER A 464 -34.92 10.02 -0.18
C SER A 464 -35.39 10.61 -1.50
N VAL A 465 -36.52 10.15 -2.03
CA VAL A 465 -37.14 10.69 -3.25
C VAL A 465 -37.60 12.14 -3.03
N ILE A 466 -38.29 12.42 -1.92
CA ILE A 466 -38.75 13.77 -1.58
C ILE A 466 -37.55 14.72 -1.44
N THR A 467 -36.53 14.31 -0.69
CA THR A 467 -35.33 15.13 -0.46
C THR A 467 -34.59 15.39 -1.77
N THR A 468 -34.38 14.36 -2.59
CA THR A 468 -33.77 14.49 -3.92
C THR A 468 -34.57 15.43 -4.81
N SER A 469 -35.90 15.33 -4.79
CA SER A 469 -36.78 16.19 -5.60
C SER A 469 -36.72 17.67 -5.21
N LYS A 470 -36.40 17.96 -3.95
CA LYS A 470 -36.21 19.34 -3.45
C LYS A 470 -34.83 19.91 -3.76
N ILE A 471 -33.80 19.08 -3.79
CA ILE A 471 -32.43 19.54 -3.97
C ILE A 471 -31.92 19.44 -5.41
N LYS A 472 -32.57 18.65 -6.28
CA LYS A 472 -32.14 18.49 -7.68
C LYS A 472 -32.12 19.85 -8.42
N PRO A 473 -31.22 20.04 -9.39
CA PRO A 473 -31.30 21.16 -10.31
C PRO A 473 -32.56 21.09 -11.19
N ALA A 474 -33.07 22.25 -11.61
CA ALA A 474 -34.23 22.35 -12.48
C ALA A 474 -33.92 22.00 -13.95
N THR A 475 -32.69 22.31 -14.39
CA THR A 475 -32.21 22.13 -15.77
C THR A 475 -30.82 21.49 -15.78
N HIS A 476 -30.41 21.01 -16.96
CA HIS A 476 -29.06 20.51 -17.18
C HIS A 476 -28.04 21.65 -17.15
N SER A 477 -26.80 21.34 -16.76
CA SER A 477 -25.69 22.29 -16.79
C SER A 477 -25.41 22.77 -18.21
N GLU A 478 -25.19 24.07 -18.40
CA GLU A 478 -24.70 24.64 -19.66
C GLU A 478 -23.19 24.36 -19.85
N PHE A 479 -22.48 24.01 -18.77
CA PHE A 479 -21.06 23.70 -18.78
C PHE A 479 -20.78 22.23 -19.08
N ASN A 480 -19.74 21.99 -19.88
CA ASN A 480 -19.20 20.66 -20.12
C ASN A 480 -18.44 20.15 -18.90
N SER A 481 -18.52 18.84 -18.62
CA SER A 481 -17.90 18.21 -17.45
C SER A 481 -17.00 17.03 -17.87
N PRO A 482 -15.86 16.80 -17.21
CA PRO A 482 -15.02 15.63 -17.49
C PRO A 482 -15.68 14.30 -17.05
N ASN A 483 -16.69 14.35 -16.17
CA ASN A 483 -17.45 13.19 -15.74
C ASN A 483 -18.91 13.55 -15.41
N CYS A 484 -19.82 12.58 -15.51
CA CYS A 484 -21.23 12.77 -15.15
C CYS A 484 -21.50 12.70 -13.64
N PHE A 485 -20.45 12.52 -12.83
CA PHE A 485 -20.56 12.24 -11.41
C PHE A 485 -20.44 13.48 -10.52
N GLN A 486 -19.65 14.45 -10.94
CA GLN A 486 -19.38 15.72 -10.27
C GLN A 486 -19.62 16.87 -11.24
N GLN A 487 -20.90 17.14 -11.53
CA GLN A 487 -21.31 18.48 -11.98
C GLN A 487 -21.37 19.38 -10.73
N MET A 488 -20.20 19.75 -10.21
CA MET A 488 -20.08 20.55 -8.99
C MET A 488 -19.51 21.92 -9.34
N TYR A 489 -20.34 22.95 -9.26
CA TYR A 489 -19.88 24.31 -9.00
C TYR A 489 -20.33 24.72 -7.58
N PRO A 490 -19.45 25.34 -6.79
CA PRO A 490 -19.66 25.66 -5.37
C PRO A 490 -20.92 26.47 -5.05
N ASP A 491 -21.39 27.30 -5.99
CA ASP A 491 -22.61 28.09 -5.85
C ASP A 491 -23.90 27.34 -6.22
N MET A 492 -23.80 26.07 -6.63
CA MET A 492 -24.96 25.27 -6.98
C MET A 492 -25.81 24.98 -5.72
N PRO A 493 -27.09 25.38 -5.69
CA PRO A 493 -27.97 25.17 -4.54
C PRO A 493 -28.06 23.70 -4.11
N THR A 494 -27.97 22.79 -5.08
CA THR A 494 -27.93 21.33 -4.89
C THR A 494 -26.75 20.90 -4.04
N THR A 495 -25.54 21.38 -4.35
CA THR A 495 -24.30 21.01 -3.65
C THR A 495 -24.32 21.53 -2.21
N ARG A 496 -24.74 22.79 -2.01
CA ARG A 496 -24.89 23.37 -0.67
C ARG A 496 -25.91 22.59 0.16
N SER A 497 -27.07 22.25 -0.43
CA SER A 497 -28.10 21.47 0.25
C SER A 497 -27.64 20.05 0.61
N LEU A 498 -26.87 19.41 -0.26
CA LEU A 498 -26.29 18.08 -0.01
C LEU A 498 -25.27 18.12 1.13
N ILE A 499 -24.38 19.12 1.14
CA ILE A 499 -23.40 19.33 2.22
C ILE A 499 -24.13 19.60 3.53
N THR A 500 -25.13 20.48 3.55
CA THR A 500 -25.93 20.76 4.75
C THR A 500 -26.63 19.50 5.26
N LEU A 501 -27.24 18.70 4.39
CA LEU A 501 -27.87 17.43 4.77
C LEU A 501 -26.86 16.48 5.44
N MET A 502 -25.66 16.37 4.87
CA MET A 502 -24.60 15.50 5.39
C MET A 502 -24.03 16.00 6.72
N VAL A 503 -23.86 17.31 6.89
CA VAL A 503 -23.42 17.91 8.16
C VAL A 503 -24.48 17.70 9.24
N VAL A 504 -25.76 17.94 8.93
CA VAL A 504 -26.88 17.68 9.86
C VAL A 504 -26.94 16.21 10.25
N PHE A 505 -26.74 15.30 9.29
CA PHE A 505 -26.63 13.87 9.55
C PHE A 505 -25.50 13.55 10.53
N ASP A 506 -24.29 14.08 10.29
CA ASP A 506 -23.13 13.82 11.16
C ASP A 506 -23.35 14.36 12.58
N VAL A 507 -23.84 15.59 12.71
CA VAL A 507 -24.11 16.24 14.00
C VAL A 507 -25.23 15.54 14.78
N PHE A 508 -26.18 14.90 14.10
CA PHE A 508 -27.25 14.16 14.76
C PHE A 508 -26.88 12.69 15.07
N CYS A 509 -26.45 11.93 14.06
CA CYS A 509 -26.21 10.49 14.20
C CYS A 509 -24.97 10.18 15.02
N PHE A 510 -23.90 11.00 14.97
CA PHE A 510 -22.68 10.74 15.72
C PHE A 510 -22.90 10.80 17.25
N PRO A 511 -23.45 11.90 17.82
CA PRO A 511 -23.62 12.00 19.27
C PRO A 511 -24.69 11.04 19.79
N VAL A 512 -25.78 10.84 19.05
CA VAL A 512 -26.86 9.93 19.45
C VAL A 512 -26.36 8.49 19.55
N ASN A 513 -25.62 8.00 18.55
CA ASN A 513 -25.06 6.65 18.59
C ASN A 513 -23.99 6.48 19.69
N PHE A 514 -23.20 7.52 19.94
CA PHE A 514 -22.22 7.53 21.04
C PHE A 514 -22.89 7.46 22.42
N LEU A 515 -23.95 8.25 22.64
CA LEU A 515 -24.74 8.24 23.89
C LEU A 515 -25.43 6.89 24.11
N ILE A 516 -26.02 6.31 23.07
CA ILE A 516 -26.62 4.96 23.12
C ILE A 516 -25.57 3.91 23.51
N MET A 517 -24.36 4.00 22.94
CA MET A 517 -23.26 3.10 23.27
C MET A 517 -22.83 3.21 24.74
N ILE A 518 -22.67 4.44 25.27
CA ILE A 518 -22.31 4.66 26.67
C ILE A 518 -23.40 4.16 27.62
N ARG A 519 -24.67 4.48 27.33
CA ARG A 519 -25.81 4.06 28.16
C ARG A 519 -25.90 2.53 28.24
N ASN A 520 -25.74 1.84 27.12
CA ASN A 520 -25.75 0.38 27.08
C ASN A 520 -24.53 -0.22 27.80
N ARG A 521 -23.37 0.43 27.76
CA ARG A 521 -22.19 0.02 28.53
C ARG A 521 -22.40 0.20 30.05
N LYS A 522 -23.06 1.28 30.48
CA LYS A 522 -23.40 1.51 31.89
C LYS A 522 -24.39 0.46 32.40
N LYS A 523 -25.49 0.25 31.66
CA LYS A 523 -26.50 -0.79 31.96
C LYS A 523 -25.90 -2.20 32.05
N PHE A 524 -24.85 -2.50 31.29
CA PHE A 524 -24.12 -3.77 31.38
C PHE A 524 -23.41 -3.97 32.72
N ASN A 525 -22.77 -2.91 33.22
CA ASN A 525 -22.05 -2.96 34.47
C ASN A 525 -23.04 -3.12 35.62
N ASP A 526 -24.15 -2.37 35.59
CA ASP A 526 -25.20 -2.45 36.61
C ASP A 526 -25.88 -3.84 36.65
N LEU A 527 -26.10 -4.48 35.49
CA LEU A 527 -26.62 -5.87 35.39
C LEU A 527 -25.61 -6.96 35.80
N ARG A 528 -24.33 -6.62 35.90
CA ARG A 528 -23.29 -7.53 36.43
C ARG A 528 -23.40 -7.64 37.95
N ASP A 529 -23.89 -6.58 38.59
CA ASP A 529 -23.93 -6.43 40.04
C ASP A 529 -25.32 -6.78 40.63
N SER A 530 -26.37 -6.96 39.80
CA SER A 530 -27.70 -7.38 40.26
C SER A 530 -27.89 -8.91 40.31
N HIS A 531 -28.45 -9.39 41.43
CA HIS A 531 -28.70 -10.81 41.78
C HIS A 531 -30.07 -11.35 41.29
N GLU A 532 -30.60 -10.89 40.16
CA GLU A 532 -31.92 -11.34 39.69
C GLU A 532 -31.94 -12.71 38.96
N TYR A 533 -32.96 -13.51 39.31
CA TYR A 533 -33.04 -14.97 39.12
C TYR A 533 -33.51 -15.48 37.73
N ASN A 534 -33.88 -14.63 36.77
CA ASN A 534 -34.43 -15.11 35.49
C ASN A 534 -33.39 -15.10 34.34
N LEU A 535 -32.75 -16.26 34.11
CA LEU A 535 -31.73 -16.48 33.07
C LEU A 535 -32.20 -16.09 31.66
N LYS A 536 -33.48 -16.31 31.33
CA LYS A 536 -34.04 -16.03 29.99
C LYS A 536 -34.13 -14.52 29.73
N SER A 537 -34.59 -13.77 30.73
CA SER A 537 -34.63 -12.30 30.69
C SER A 537 -33.22 -11.71 30.61
N ARG A 538 -32.27 -12.24 31.41
CA ARG A 538 -30.86 -11.80 31.41
C ARG A 538 -30.18 -12.06 30.06
N TYR A 539 -30.45 -13.21 29.42
CA TYR A 539 -29.89 -13.54 28.11
C TYR A 539 -30.46 -12.65 26.99
N ALA A 540 -31.77 -12.37 27.01
CA ALA A 540 -32.41 -11.48 26.06
C ALA A 540 -31.88 -10.03 26.18
N ASN A 541 -31.82 -9.50 27.41
CA ASN A 541 -31.28 -8.16 27.67
C ASN A 541 -29.80 -8.03 27.25
N LYS A 542 -28.98 -9.03 27.54
CA LYS A 542 -27.56 -9.05 27.17
C LYS A 542 -27.37 -9.12 25.64
N THR A 543 -28.22 -9.87 24.93
CA THR A 543 -28.17 -9.97 23.47
C THR A 543 -28.58 -8.66 22.79
N ASN A 544 -29.67 -8.04 23.24
CA ASN A 544 -30.12 -6.73 22.74
C ASN A 544 -29.09 -5.64 22.96
N MET A 545 -28.43 -5.66 24.12
CA MET A 545 -27.40 -4.67 24.46
C MET A 545 -26.11 -4.86 23.64
N TYR A 546 -25.69 -6.09 23.34
CA TYR A 546 -24.58 -6.35 22.40
C TYR A 546 -24.92 -5.97 20.96
N ALA A 547 -26.16 -6.24 20.53
CA ALA A 547 -26.67 -5.83 19.23
C ALA A 547 -26.66 -4.30 19.08
N ALA A 548 -27.09 -3.58 20.12
CA ALA A 548 -27.08 -2.12 20.15
C ALA A 548 -25.65 -1.57 20.10
N MET A 549 -24.73 -2.11 20.91
CA MET A 549 -23.32 -1.68 20.92
C MET A 549 -22.63 -1.91 19.56
N SER A 550 -22.91 -3.04 18.91
CA SER A 550 -22.37 -3.35 17.57
C SER A 550 -22.90 -2.39 16.50
N VAL A 551 -24.20 -2.10 16.50
CA VAL A 551 -24.80 -1.18 15.52
C VAL A 551 -24.33 0.26 15.74
N SER A 552 -24.23 0.72 16.99
CA SER A 552 -23.69 2.05 17.29
C SER A 552 -22.22 2.19 16.87
N PHE A 553 -21.41 1.15 17.01
CA PHE A 553 -20.02 1.15 16.52
C PHE A 553 -19.94 1.20 15.00
N VAL A 554 -20.78 0.41 14.32
CA VAL A 554 -20.89 0.43 12.84
C VAL A 554 -21.27 1.84 12.36
N SER A 555 -22.31 2.43 12.95
CA SER A 555 -22.76 3.77 12.60
C SER A 555 -21.68 4.82 12.88
N PHE A 556 -20.97 4.74 14.00
CA PHE A 556 -19.84 5.62 14.33
C PHE A 556 -18.74 5.62 13.26
N ILE A 557 -18.31 4.44 12.80
CA ILE A 557 -17.27 4.32 11.77
C ILE A 557 -17.75 4.91 10.44
N GLN A 558 -19.00 4.67 10.07
CA GLN A 558 -19.57 5.22 8.84
C GLN A 558 -19.69 6.75 8.90
N THR A 559 -20.19 7.29 10.00
CA THR A 559 -20.28 8.74 10.21
C THR A 559 -18.89 9.39 10.18
N LEU A 560 -17.87 8.78 10.78
CA LEU A 560 -16.48 9.27 10.69
C LEU A 560 -15.98 9.35 9.24
N ILE A 561 -16.27 8.34 8.41
CA ILE A 561 -15.87 8.32 6.98
C ILE A 561 -16.61 9.43 6.20
N TYR A 562 -17.86 9.70 6.54
CA TYR A 562 -18.62 10.81 5.96
C TYR A 562 -18.10 12.16 6.40
N THR A 563 -17.73 12.34 7.67
CA THR A 563 -17.12 13.59 8.16
C THR A 563 -15.81 13.90 7.43
N VAL A 564 -14.97 12.89 7.19
CA VAL A 564 -13.74 13.04 6.41
C VAL A 564 -14.05 13.45 4.96
N TYR A 565 -15.06 12.86 4.33
CA TYR A 565 -15.50 13.26 3.00
C TYR A 565 -15.97 14.70 2.95
N ILE A 566 -16.85 15.10 3.87
CA ILE A 566 -17.41 16.46 3.91
C ILE A 566 -16.30 17.48 4.14
N ALA A 567 -15.40 17.23 5.10
CA ALA A 567 -14.28 18.11 5.38
C ALA A 567 -13.35 18.24 4.16
N SER A 568 -13.03 17.12 3.52
CA SER A 568 -12.18 17.10 2.32
C SER A 568 -12.85 17.81 1.14
N LEU A 569 -14.16 17.62 0.95
CA LEU A 569 -14.94 18.29 -0.08
C LEU A 569 -15.02 19.80 0.16
N PHE A 570 -15.24 20.22 1.41
CA PHE A 570 -15.26 21.64 1.78
C PHE A 570 -13.90 22.32 1.57
N ILE A 571 -12.81 21.66 1.98
CA ILE A 571 -11.44 22.13 1.76
C ILE A 571 -11.13 22.21 0.26
N THR A 572 -11.49 21.18 -0.51
CA THR A 572 -11.23 21.13 -1.95
C THR A 572 -12.01 22.23 -2.68
N LEU A 573 -13.28 22.43 -2.35
CA LEU A 573 -14.08 23.52 -2.91
C LEU A 573 -13.47 24.88 -2.58
N LYS A 574 -12.98 25.09 -1.35
CA LYS A 574 -12.38 26.38 -0.95
C LYS A 574 -11.02 26.66 -1.60
N MET A 575 -10.19 25.64 -1.83
CA MET A 575 -8.83 25.81 -2.35
C MET A 575 -8.74 25.80 -3.88
N PHE A 576 -9.68 25.16 -4.58
CA PHE A 576 -9.61 24.96 -6.03
C PHE A 576 -10.72 25.68 -6.82
N MET A 577 -11.30 26.72 -6.21
CA MET A 577 -12.15 27.71 -6.88
C MET A 577 -11.30 28.86 -7.40
N THR A 578 -11.56 29.31 -8.63
CA THR A 578 -11.09 30.63 -9.10
C THR A 578 -12.01 31.74 -8.60
N GLU A 579 -11.56 32.99 -8.67
CA GLU A 579 -12.36 34.19 -8.33
C GLU A 579 -13.67 34.30 -9.14
N ASN A 580 -13.75 33.62 -10.29
CA ASN A 580 -14.92 33.54 -11.17
C ASN A 580 -15.85 32.35 -10.85
N GLY A 581 -15.61 31.61 -9.74
CA GLY A 581 -16.45 30.47 -9.32
C GLY A 581 -16.24 29.16 -10.10
N LEU A 582 -15.25 29.10 -10.99
CA LEU A 582 -14.93 27.88 -11.75
C LEU A 582 -14.11 26.92 -10.90
N PHE A 583 -14.58 25.67 -10.82
CA PHE A 583 -13.97 24.62 -10.02
C PHE A 583 -13.05 23.74 -10.87
N TYR A 584 -11.73 23.86 -10.68
CA TYR A 584 -10.72 23.06 -11.40
C TYR A 584 -10.22 21.83 -10.61
N GLY A 585 -10.74 21.62 -9.39
CA GLY A 585 -10.34 20.55 -8.50
C GLY A 585 -11.02 19.20 -8.73
N ASN A 586 -11.62 18.92 -9.89
CA ASN A 586 -12.46 17.73 -10.13
C ASN A 586 -11.69 16.42 -9.84
N ASN A 587 -10.43 16.33 -10.27
CA ASN A 587 -9.57 15.18 -9.96
C ASN A 587 -9.35 15.04 -8.45
N VAL A 588 -9.02 16.13 -7.75
CA VAL A 588 -8.76 16.14 -6.30
C VAL A 588 -10.02 15.78 -5.51
N ALA A 589 -11.19 16.28 -5.91
CA ALA A 589 -12.46 15.93 -5.28
C ALA A 589 -12.83 14.46 -5.48
N LEU A 590 -12.45 13.86 -6.62
CA LEU A 590 -12.63 12.44 -6.88
C LEU A 590 -11.72 11.57 -5.99
N TRP A 591 -10.48 12.01 -5.75
CA TRP A 591 -9.54 11.34 -4.82
C TRP A 591 -10.09 11.25 -3.40
N PHE A 592 -10.81 12.28 -2.96
CA PHE A 592 -11.42 12.32 -1.62
C PHE A 592 -12.81 11.68 -1.56
N TYR A 593 -13.34 11.12 -2.65
CA TYR A 593 -14.66 10.49 -2.65
C TYR A 593 -14.68 9.18 -1.86
N THR A 594 -15.08 9.23 -0.58
CA THR A 594 -14.98 8.08 0.35
C THR A 594 -16.21 7.17 0.39
N PHE A 595 -17.26 7.43 -0.38
CA PHE A 595 -18.48 6.62 -0.37
C PHE A 595 -18.26 5.12 -0.67
N PRO A 596 -17.39 4.73 -1.63
CA PRO A 596 -17.03 3.32 -1.82
C PRO A 596 -16.30 2.71 -0.61
N LEU A 597 -15.51 3.52 0.11
CA LEU A 597 -14.87 3.11 1.37
C LEU A 597 -15.91 2.94 2.50
N ALA A 598 -16.95 3.78 2.54
CA ALA A 598 -18.07 3.64 3.47
C ALA A 598 -18.90 2.36 3.21
N GLY A 599 -19.10 2.01 1.93
CA GLY A 599 -19.73 0.75 1.51
C GLY A 599 -18.94 -0.49 1.95
N PHE A 600 -17.61 -0.42 1.97
CA PHE A 600 -16.74 -1.48 2.50
C PHE A 600 -16.64 -1.48 4.04
N ALA A 601 -16.74 -0.31 4.68
CA ALA A 601 -16.65 -0.16 6.12
C ALA A 601 -17.83 -0.82 6.85
N LEU A 602 -19.04 -0.81 6.27
CA LEU A 602 -20.24 -1.44 6.83
C LEU A 602 -20.06 -2.97 7.08
N PRO A 603 -19.75 -3.82 6.07
CA PRO A 603 -19.47 -5.25 6.28
C PRO A 603 -18.26 -5.51 7.19
N CYS A 604 -17.20 -4.69 7.10
CA CYS A 604 -16.02 -4.84 7.95
C CYS A 604 -16.33 -4.55 9.42
N SER A 605 -17.13 -3.53 9.71
CA SER A 605 -17.53 -3.15 11.07
C SER A 605 -18.47 -4.19 11.69
N ILE A 606 -19.35 -4.81 10.89
CA ILE A 606 -20.18 -5.95 11.31
C ILE A 606 -19.31 -7.16 11.65
N LEU A 607 -18.31 -7.49 10.82
CA LEU A 607 -17.39 -8.59 11.06
C LEU A 607 -16.49 -8.36 12.30
N LEU A 608 -15.97 -7.14 12.48
CA LEU A 608 -15.18 -6.76 13.65
C LEU A 608 -16.02 -6.84 14.93
N SER A 609 -17.27 -6.38 14.89
CA SER A 609 -18.21 -6.51 16.00
C SER A 609 -18.48 -7.98 16.34
N PHE A 610 -18.66 -8.83 15.34
CA PHE A 610 -18.86 -10.27 15.52
C PHE A 610 -17.63 -10.96 16.11
N CYS A 611 -16.42 -10.63 15.61
CA CYS A 611 -15.16 -11.14 16.14
C CYS A 611 -14.94 -10.72 17.60
N SER A 612 -15.21 -9.47 17.94
CA SER A 612 -15.11 -8.95 19.31
C SER A 612 -16.07 -9.66 20.27
N LEU A 613 -17.31 -9.92 19.83
CA LEU A 613 -18.31 -10.67 20.62
C LEU A 613 -17.94 -12.14 20.78
N SER A 614 -17.38 -12.76 19.74
CA SER A 614 -16.90 -14.15 19.76
C SER A 614 -15.71 -14.32 20.71
N MET A 615 -14.77 -13.37 20.71
CA MET A 615 -13.62 -13.36 21.62
C MET A 615 -14.06 -13.20 23.08
N LYS A 616 -15.03 -12.33 23.38
CA LYS A 616 -15.57 -12.19 24.74
C LYS A 616 -16.36 -13.42 25.23
N LYS A 617 -17.00 -14.19 24.32
CA LYS A 617 -17.64 -15.46 24.67
C LYS A 617 -16.63 -16.55 25.05
N LYS A 618 -15.47 -16.59 24.38
CA LYS A 618 -14.38 -17.52 24.76
C LYS A 618 -13.72 -17.18 26.10
N ASN A 619 -13.62 -15.90 26.46
CA ASN A 619 -13.01 -15.47 27.72
C ASN A 619 -13.92 -15.56 28.96
N LYS A 620 -15.15 -16.10 28.84
CA LYS A 620 -16.08 -16.30 29.97
C LYS A 620 -16.52 -17.76 30.17
N ILE A 621 -15.90 -18.68 29.43
CA ILE A 621 -15.94 -20.11 29.74
C ILE A 621 -14.55 -20.45 30.27
N GLY A 622 -14.31 -19.97 31.48
CA GLY A 622 -13.21 -20.34 32.37
C GLY A 622 -13.87 -20.67 33.69
#